data_AF-A0A832E8T5-F1
#
_entry.id   AF-A0A832E8T5-F1
#
_cell.length_a   1.000
_cell.length_b   1.000
_cell.length_c   1.000
_cell.angle_alpha   90.00
_cell.angle_beta   90.00
_cell.angle_gamma   90.00
#
_symmetry.space_group_name_H-M   'P 1'
#
loop_
_entity.id
_entity.type
_entity.pdbx_description
1 polymer ?
#
loop_
_entity_poly.entity_id
_entity_poly.type
_entity_poly.pdbx_seq_one_letter_code
_entity_poly.pdbx_strand_id
1 'polypeptide(L)'
;DPVDVRKKRLEGEREDKIADEFPLTAQKELICTSCHTPHTQKPSGDVLYPAHHNSWMRIPNNGGDLCENCHESNAETAREHKAEKAGKNHPLGMRLQKPPHKNAKDYPSDPHLQKGLPKILAQSGASLGHDNEMICQSCHQVHGGTKENLLAISDDNGKLCQSCHQRQYSKNKKQARKKGVHPVNIKLDDLKLDKPVKINGKTINKVTCNTCHNIHDGKPGTVLLPKQIKTTEELCVTCHQRQHAEDKDDAIRKGIHPVNTKLEEPVKIKGKQIKVVGCLTCHAVHKGVKNTPALVEDHHDGKLCEHCHEGKSNVVGTDHDLRITAKDKKNRHDELPVKSGVCGSCHSLHRGKGEQPWLFAAKMVKTNKADHPDRDPVKLKIDALCLNCHQKHGIAEDKPIDHFAHPYKTLVLRSDKNAMPLFTQDKEKETQQHGMIACITCHEPHHWEPKTKESTKKRTYPRFKDNQEGTVLTSFLRQKGIKKTFCVDCHGMNALLKYKYYHDKSLVKEKDIDYIQ
;
A
#
# COMPACT_ATOMS: atom_id res chain seq x y z
N ASP A 1 6.57 30.96 36.53
CA ASP A 1 6.33 32.41 36.37
C ASP A 1 5.76 32.67 34.96
N PRO A 2 4.55 33.23 34.81
CA PRO A 2 3.91 33.48 33.51
C PRO A 2 4.67 34.49 32.62
N VAL A 3 5.64 35.20 33.19
CA VAL A 3 6.40 36.24 32.50
C VAL A 3 7.41 35.65 31.50
N ASP A 4 7.96 34.46 31.76
CA ASP A 4 9.03 33.87 30.95
C ASP A 4 8.54 33.24 29.64
N VAL A 5 7.25 32.86 29.57
CA VAL A 5 6.60 32.33 28.36
C VAL A 5 6.32 33.43 27.32
N ARG A 6 6.20 34.70 27.76
CA ARG A 6 5.94 35.84 26.85
C ARG A 6 7.17 36.22 26.03
N LYS A 7 8.38 36.12 26.60
CA LYS A 7 9.61 36.56 25.93
C LYS A 7 9.99 35.73 24.69
N LYS A 8 9.64 34.44 24.65
CA LYS A 8 9.97 33.57 23.50
C LYS A 8 9.01 33.65 22.32
N ARG A 9 7.88 34.37 22.42
CA ARG A 9 6.78 34.29 21.44
C ARG A 9 6.79 35.39 20.37
N LEU A 10 7.72 36.34 20.43
CA LEU A 10 7.66 37.61 19.67
C LEU A 10 8.86 37.89 18.75
N GLU A 11 9.68 36.89 18.40
CA GLU A 11 10.88 37.13 17.56
C GLU A 11 10.65 36.97 16.04
N GLY A 12 9.41 36.72 15.59
CA GLY A 12 9.07 36.69 14.17
C GLY A 12 8.32 37.95 13.75
N GLU A 13 8.78 38.61 12.68
CA GLU A 13 7.96 39.63 12.01
C GLU A 13 6.68 38.98 11.48
N ARG A 14 5.53 39.63 11.74
CA ARG A 14 4.23 39.17 11.25
C ARG A 14 4.16 39.39 9.74
N GLU A 15 3.93 38.32 8.98
CA GLU A 15 3.82 38.38 7.51
C GLU A 15 2.52 39.09 7.08
N ASP A 16 1.41 38.81 7.77
CA ASP A 16 0.10 39.41 7.48
C ASP A 16 -0.05 40.81 8.09
N LYS A 17 -0.56 41.75 7.29
CA LYS A 17 -0.98 43.07 7.78
C LYS A 17 -2.25 42.94 8.62
N ILE A 18 -2.34 43.76 9.66
CA ILE A 18 -3.57 43.91 10.44
C ILE A 18 -4.32 45.09 9.83
N ALA A 19 -5.59 44.90 9.46
CA ALA A 19 -6.41 46.00 8.95
C ALA A 19 -6.55 47.13 9.97
N ASP A 20 -6.60 48.38 9.49
CA ASP A 20 -6.66 49.59 10.33
C ASP A 20 -7.88 49.64 11.26
N GLU A 21 -8.91 48.86 10.96
CA GLU A 21 -10.12 48.70 11.78
C GLU A 21 -9.86 48.04 13.15
N PHE A 22 -8.71 47.37 13.32
CA PHE A 22 -8.30 46.72 14.56
C PHE A 22 -7.22 47.54 15.28
N PRO A 23 -7.59 48.37 16.27
CA PRO A 23 -6.62 49.23 16.95
C PRO A 23 -5.59 48.38 17.70
N LEU A 24 -4.33 48.79 17.61
CA LEU A 24 -3.22 48.18 18.33
C LEU A 24 -2.70 49.15 19.38
N THR A 25 -1.99 48.64 20.39
CA THR A 25 -1.21 49.50 21.28
C THR A 25 -0.07 50.18 20.51
N ALA A 26 0.56 51.19 21.12
CA ALA A 26 1.76 51.81 20.55
C ALA A 26 2.90 50.79 20.29
N GLN A 27 2.90 49.69 21.05
CA GLN A 27 3.81 48.56 20.92
C GLN A 27 3.34 47.52 19.89
N LYS A 28 2.30 47.81 19.10
CA LYS A 28 1.67 46.92 18.11
C LYS A 28 1.06 45.64 18.70
N GLU A 29 0.60 45.70 19.95
CA GLU A 29 -0.02 44.54 20.62
C GLU A 29 -1.54 44.52 20.42
N LEU A 30 -2.11 43.30 20.39
CA LEU A 30 -3.54 43.07 20.41
C LEU A 30 -4.08 43.15 21.84
N ILE A 31 -5.15 43.90 22.04
CA ILE A 31 -5.88 44.05 23.31
C ILE A 31 -7.37 43.75 23.10
N CYS A 32 -8.14 43.69 24.18
CA CYS A 32 -9.57 43.38 24.10
C CYS A 32 -10.30 44.35 23.15
N THR A 33 -9.95 45.63 23.18
CA THR A 33 -10.53 46.64 22.29
C THR A 33 -10.03 46.56 20.86
N SER A 34 -9.04 45.73 20.55
CA SER A 34 -8.67 45.43 19.16
C SER A 34 -9.80 44.67 18.48
N CYS A 35 -10.36 43.66 19.14
CA CYS A 35 -11.45 42.85 18.57
C CYS A 35 -12.85 43.36 18.95
N HIS A 36 -12.97 44.00 20.11
CA HIS A 36 -14.25 44.45 20.66
C HIS A 36 -14.42 45.98 20.60
N THR A 37 -15.64 46.45 20.30
CA THR A 37 -16.07 47.84 20.43
C THR A 37 -17.50 47.90 20.96
N PRO A 38 -17.78 48.74 21.98
CA PRO A 38 -19.16 49.02 22.39
C PRO A 38 -19.90 49.92 21.38
N HIS A 39 -19.20 50.48 20.38
CA HIS A 39 -19.75 51.42 19.40
C HIS A 39 -19.54 50.91 17.96
N THR A 40 -20.41 50.01 17.49
CA THR A 40 -20.39 49.51 16.10
C THR A 40 -21.15 50.48 15.18
N GLN A 41 -20.51 50.96 14.11
CA GLN A 41 -21.12 51.94 13.18
C GLN A 41 -22.10 51.33 12.14
N LYS A 42 -22.14 50.00 12.00
CA LYS A 42 -23.06 49.30 11.08
C LYS A 42 -24.25 48.71 11.87
N PRO A 43 -25.50 48.80 11.37
CA PRO A 43 -26.62 48.10 11.98
C PRO A 43 -26.49 46.60 11.65
N SER A 44 -25.86 45.82 12.52
CA SER A 44 -26.04 44.36 12.49
C SER A 44 -27.33 44.05 13.25
N GLY A 45 -28.33 43.48 12.58
CA GLY A 45 -29.69 43.28 13.09
C GLY A 45 -29.88 42.34 14.29
N ASP A 46 -28.85 41.99 15.04
CA ASP A 46 -28.98 41.13 16.23
C ASP A 46 -28.24 41.75 17.42
N VAL A 47 -28.98 42.07 18.48
CA VAL A 47 -28.51 42.67 19.73
C VAL A 47 -28.74 41.75 20.92
N LEU A 48 -27.87 41.92 21.94
CA LEU A 48 -28.03 41.60 23.37
C LEU A 48 -29.04 40.49 23.74
N TYR A 49 -28.78 39.31 23.16
CA TYR A 49 -29.24 37.94 23.47
C TYR A 49 -30.43 37.43 22.62
N PRO A 50 -30.26 36.26 21.98
CA PRO A 50 -30.64 35.06 22.74
C PRO A 50 -29.48 34.12 23.08
N ALA A 51 -28.48 33.96 22.21
CA ALA A 51 -27.26 33.18 22.42
C ALA A 51 -26.16 33.72 21.49
N HIS A 52 -25.19 34.47 22.04
CA HIS A 52 -24.42 35.51 21.35
C HIS A 52 -23.54 35.11 20.17
N HIS A 53 -24.00 35.48 18.98
CA HIS A 53 -23.19 35.61 17.75
C HIS A 53 -22.73 37.06 17.48
N ASN A 54 -22.50 37.90 18.50
CA ASN A 54 -21.55 39.03 18.46
C ASN A 54 -21.54 39.81 19.79
N SER A 55 -20.66 39.44 20.72
CA SER A 55 -20.41 40.21 21.94
C SER A 55 -19.55 41.43 21.60
N TRP A 56 -20.16 42.53 21.14
CA TRP A 56 -19.47 43.79 20.84
C TRP A 56 -18.29 43.65 19.87
N MET A 57 -18.36 42.79 18.85
CA MET A 57 -17.25 42.66 17.90
C MET A 57 -17.19 43.86 16.97
N ARG A 58 -15.97 44.32 16.62
CA ARG A 58 -15.77 45.42 15.66
C ARG A 58 -16.31 45.12 14.27
N ILE A 59 -16.20 43.86 13.86
CA ILE A 59 -16.77 43.36 12.61
C ILE A 59 -17.57 42.07 12.86
N PRO A 60 -18.57 41.76 12.02
CA PRO A 60 -19.22 40.46 12.04
C PRO A 60 -18.20 39.34 11.86
N ASN A 61 -18.45 38.20 12.52
CA ASN A 61 -17.63 37.00 12.40
C ASN A 61 -18.51 35.79 12.06
N ASN A 62 -19.36 35.96 11.06
CA ASN A 62 -20.31 34.92 10.66
C ASN A 62 -19.58 33.80 9.93
N GLY A 63 -18.58 34.11 9.11
CA GLY A 63 -17.78 33.13 8.38
C GLY A 63 -16.36 32.95 8.90
N GLY A 64 -15.98 33.56 10.03
CA GLY A 64 -14.57 33.64 10.42
C GLY A 64 -13.87 34.91 9.92
N ASP A 65 -14.63 35.87 9.37
CA ASP A 65 -14.15 37.11 8.74
C ASP A 65 -13.19 37.89 9.64
N LEU A 66 -13.42 37.88 10.96
CA LEU A 66 -12.53 38.48 11.95
C LEU A 66 -11.10 37.95 11.84
N CYS A 67 -10.98 36.63 11.75
CA CYS A 67 -9.69 35.97 11.69
C CYS A 67 -9.01 36.26 10.35
N GLU A 68 -9.77 36.25 9.26
CA GLU A 68 -9.25 36.43 7.90
C GLU A 68 -8.67 37.83 7.66
N ASN A 69 -9.23 38.88 8.29
CA ASN A 69 -8.70 40.26 8.23
C ASN A 69 -7.33 40.46 8.92
N CYS A 70 -6.90 39.44 9.66
CA CYS A 70 -5.64 39.41 10.39
C CYS A 70 -4.69 38.31 9.88
N HIS A 71 -5.25 37.26 9.28
CA HIS A 71 -4.54 36.05 8.85
C HIS A 71 -4.80 35.77 7.38
N GLU A 72 -4.63 36.78 6.54
CA GLU A 72 -4.92 36.72 5.10
C GLU A 72 -4.19 35.55 4.43
N SER A 73 -2.90 35.35 4.74
CA SER A 73 -2.10 34.22 4.24
C SER A 73 -2.69 32.83 4.55
N ASN A 74 -3.41 32.71 5.67
CA ASN A 74 -4.09 31.48 6.10
C ASN A 74 -5.51 31.36 5.50
N ALA A 75 -6.13 32.48 5.12
CA ALA A 75 -7.49 32.53 4.55
C ALA A 75 -7.50 32.35 3.02
N GLU A 76 -6.56 32.97 2.32
CA GLU A 76 -6.52 33.16 0.85
C GLU A 76 -6.81 31.86 0.05
N THR A 77 -6.32 30.72 0.55
CA THR A 77 -6.45 29.42 -0.13
C THR A 77 -7.33 28.43 0.63
N ALA A 78 -7.81 28.77 1.82
CA ALA A 78 -8.63 27.88 2.63
C ALA A 78 -10.04 27.70 2.03
N ARG A 79 -10.51 28.68 1.26
CA ARG A 79 -11.80 28.64 0.53
C ARG A 79 -11.66 28.34 -0.96
N GLU A 80 -10.46 27.99 -1.42
CA GLU A 80 -10.20 27.69 -2.83
C GLU A 80 -10.66 26.27 -3.19
N HIS A 81 -11.41 26.15 -4.29
CA HIS A 81 -11.95 24.88 -4.77
C HIS A 81 -11.19 24.33 -5.99
N LYS A 82 -10.35 25.16 -6.62
CA LYS A 82 -9.47 24.74 -7.71
C LYS A 82 -8.32 23.91 -7.15
N ALA A 83 -8.25 22.65 -7.56
CA ALA A 83 -7.32 21.67 -7.01
C ALA A 83 -5.86 22.13 -7.07
N GLU A 84 -5.47 22.84 -8.14
CA GLU A 84 -4.12 23.35 -8.39
C GLU A 84 -3.70 24.52 -7.47
N LYS A 85 -4.68 25.23 -6.89
CA LYS A 85 -4.45 26.36 -5.97
C LYS A 85 -4.78 26.02 -4.51
N ALA A 86 -5.64 25.04 -4.29
CA ALA A 86 -5.98 24.53 -2.97
C ALA A 86 -4.79 23.80 -2.30
N GLY A 87 -4.90 23.57 -0.99
CA GLY A 87 -3.96 22.73 -0.25
C GLY A 87 -2.78 23.45 0.38
N LYS A 88 -2.77 24.78 0.37
CA LYS A 88 -1.87 25.58 1.24
C LYS A 88 -2.41 25.67 2.66
N ASN A 89 -3.73 25.80 2.84
CA ASN A 89 -4.38 25.75 4.15
C ASN A 89 -5.49 24.71 4.18
N HIS A 90 -5.77 24.18 5.37
CA HIS A 90 -6.89 23.25 5.55
C HIS A 90 -8.21 23.92 5.12
N PRO A 91 -9.08 23.23 4.37
CA PRO A 91 -10.29 23.84 3.85
C PRO A 91 -11.22 24.43 4.93
N LEU A 92 -11.76 25.61 4.65
CA LEU A 92 -12.82 26.31 5.40
C LEU A 92 -14.09 26.42 4.54
N GLY A 93 -15.20 26.83 5.14
CA GLY A 93 -16.49 27.01 4.46
C GLY A 93 -17.27 25.73 4.19
N MET A 94 -16.74 24.56 4.56
CA MET A 94 -17.47 23.30 4.47
C MET A 94 -18.61 23.27 5.49
N ARG A 95 -19.84 23.11 5.02
CA ARG A 95 -21.06 23.07 5.85
C ARG A 95 -21.22 21.69 6.47
N LEU A 96 -21.06 21.59 7.78
CA LEU A 96 -21.15 20.35 8.55
C LEU A 96 -22.61 19.90 8.74
N GLN A 97 -23.34 19.72 7.65
CA GLN A 97 -24.74 19.32 7.64
C GLN A 97 -25.06 18.39 6.46
N LYS A 98 -26.29 17.88 6.39
CA LYS A 98 -26.70 17.01 5.28
C LYS A 98 -26.65 17.80 3.96
N PRO A 99 -26.07 17.21 2.89
CA PRO A 99 -26.06 17.88 1.60
C PRO A 99 -27.47 17.94 1.01
N PRO A 100 -27.82 19.01 0.27
CA PRO A 100 -29.13 19.15 -0.37
C PRO A 100 -29.37 18.11 -1.48
N HIS A 101 -28.30 17.63 -2.11
CA HIS A 101 -28.33 16.58 -3.11
C HIS A 101 -27.02 15.78 -3.11
N LYS A 102 -27.01 14.61 -3.75
CA LYS A 102 -25.83 13.76 -3.84
C LYS A 102 -24.69 14.51 -4.55
N ASN A 103 -23.50 14.49 -3.94
CA ASN A 103 -22.28 15.17 -4.42
C ASN A 103 -22.35 16.71 -4.44
N ALA A 104 -23.24 17.33 -3.65
CA ALA A 104 -23.19 18.76 -3.42
C ALA A 104 -21.78 19.18 -2.95
N LYS A 105 -21.24 20.25 -3.54
CA LYS A 105 -19.96 20.83 -3.15
C LYS A 105 -20.06 21.44 -1.75
N ASP A 106 -18.94 21.46 -1.03
CA ASP A 106 -18.83 22.09 0.30
C ASP A 106 -19.63 21.41 1.41
N TYR A 107 -19.99 20.14 1.21
CA TYR A 107 -20.59 19.29 2.24
C TYR A 107 -19.73 18.05 2.50
N PRO A 108 -19.68 17.56 3.73
CA PRO A 108 -18.91 16.37 4.06
C PRO A 108 -19.56 15.11 3.50
N SER A 109 -18.72 14.24 2.93
CA SER A 109 -19.16 12.89 2.52
C SER A 109 -19.38 11.94 3.70
N ASP A 110 -18.79 12.22 4.87
CA ASP A 110 -18.88 11.38 6.06
C ASP A 110 -20.15 11.70 6.86
N PRO A 111 -21.06 10.74 7.11
CA PRO A 111 -22.35 11.00 7.77
C PRO A 111 -22.27 11.57 9.18
N HIS A 112 -21.17 11.36 9.90
CA HIS A 112 -21.03 11.90 11.26
C HIS A 112 -20.74 13.42 11.25
N LEU A 113 -20.12 13.93 10.18
CA LEU A 113 -19.87 15.36 9.97
C LEU A 113 -21.10 16.08 9.44
N GLN A 114 -22.13 15.36 8.99
CA GLN A 114 -23.41 15.94 8.55
C GLN A 114 -24.34 16.27 9.72
N LYS A 115 -23.89 16.11 10.97
CA LYS A 115 -24.66 16.34 12.21
C LYS A 115 -24.23 17.61 12.95
N GLY A 116 -23.41 18.44 12.32
CA GLY A 116 -22.76 19.59 12.95
C GLY A 116 -21.39 19.26 13.51
N LEU A 117 -20.87 20.18 14.31
CA LEU A 117 -19.56 20.10 14.93
C LEU A 117 -19.47 18.88 15.87
N PRO A 118 -18.37 18.11 15.84
CA PRO A 118 -18.15 17.04 16.80
C PRO A 118 -18.32 17.52 18.25
N LYS A 119 -19.09 16.77 19.06
CA LYS A 119 -19.45 17.14 20.44
C LYS A 119 -18.24 17.52 21.30
N ILE A 120 -17.12 16.81 21.14
CA ILE A 120 -15.87 17.09 21.88
C ILE A 120 -15.30 18.48 21.56
N LEU A 121 -15.41 18.94 20.32
CA LEU A 121 -14.97 20.28 19.92
C LEU A 121 -15.92 21.33 20.47
N ALA A 122 -17.23 21.15 20.28
CA ALA A 122 -18.25 22.07 20.81
C ALA A 122 -18.13 22.26 22.33
N GLN A 123 -17.93 21.17 23.08
CA GLN A 123 -17.73 21.21 24.53
C GLN A 123 -16.41 21.86 24.96
N SER A 124 -15.45 21.97 24.04
CA SER A 124 -14.14 22.59 24.30
C SER A 124 -14.06 24.04 23.78
N GLY A 125 -15.20 24.64 23.45
CA GLY A 125 -15.32 26.04 23.05
C GLY A 125 -15.29 26.30 21.54
N ALA A 126 -14.98 25.28 20.73
CA ALA A 126 -15.01 25.45 19.28
C ALA A 126 -16.44 25.66 18.76
N SER A 127 -16.56 26.41 17.67
CA SER A 127 -17.83 26.80 17.08
C SER A 127 -17.83 26.67 15.56
N LEU A 128 -19.03 26.68 14.99
CA LEU A 128 -19.25 26.82 13.56
C LEU A 128 -19.65 28.26 13.24
N GLY A 129 -19.46 28.64 11.99
CA GLY A 129 -20.01 29.88 11.45
C GLY A 129 -21.49 29.76 11.11
N HIS A 130 -21.98 30.75 10.36
CA HIS A 130 -23.32 30.74 9.79
C HIS A 130 -23.53 29.49 8.91
N ASP A 131 -24.77 29.00 8.83
CA ASP A 131 -25.11 27.79 8.07
C ASP A 131 -24.27 26.54 8.39
N ASN A 132 -23.78 26.42 9.64
CA ASN A 132 -22.94 25.31 10.10
C ASN A 132 -21.61 25.18 9.33
N GLU A 133 -21.06 26.27 8.80
CA GLU A 133 -19.79 26.23 8.08
C GLU A 133 -18.58 26.08 9.03
N MET A 134 -17.58 25.34 8.56
CA MET A 134 -16.30 25.21 9.25
C MET A 134 -15.49 26.49 9.12
N ILE A 135 -15.08 27.05 10.25
CA ILE A 135 -14.32 28.31 10.37
C ILE A 135 -13.08 28.09 11.23
N CYS A 136 -12.24 29.12 11.38
CA CYS A 136 -11.03 29.05 12.22
C CYS A 136 -11.34 28.59 13.65
N GLN A 137 -12.44 29.09 14.23
CA GLN A 137 -12.95 28.75 15.56
C GLN A 137 -13.48 27.32 15.68
N SER A 138 -13.64 26.59 14.56
CA SER A 138 -13.97 25.16 14.62
C SER A 138 -12.79 24.32 15.12
N CYS A 139 -11.58 24.86 15.07
CA CYS A 139 -10.35 24.23 15.56
C CYS A 139 -9.64 25.05 16.64
N HIS A 140 -9.73 26.38 16.59
CA HIS A 140 -9.05 27.29 17.51
C HIS A 140 -9.99 27.90 18.55
N GLN A 141 -9.43 28.21 19.72
CA GLN A 141 -10.11 28.81 20.86
C GLN A 141 -9.36 30.06 21.31
N VAL A 142 -9.88 31.23 20.93
CA VAL A 142 -9.24 32.53 21.23
C VAL A 142 -9.44 32.98 22.68
N HIS A 143 -10.54 32.59 23.31
CA HIS A 143 -10.85 32.92 24.71
C HIS A 143 -10.71 31.69 25.60
N GLY A 144 -9.89 31.77 26.66
CA GLY A 144 -9.68 30.63 27.55
C GLY A 144 -8.95 29.44 26.90
N GLY A 145 -8.34 29.64 25.72
CA GLY A 145 -7.53 28.63 25.04
C GLY A 145 -6.26 28.33 25.83
N THR A 146 -6.22 27.18 26.49
CA THR A 146 -5.06 26.72 27.29
C THR A 146 -4.15 25.75 26.54
N LYS A 147 -4.53 25.36 25.32
CA LYS A 147 -3.79 24.37 24.54
C LYS A 147 -2.80 25.06 23.61
N GLU A 148 -1.78 24.31 23.21
CA GLU A 148 -0.77 24.76 22.26
C GLU A 148 -1.43 25.27 20.96
N ASN A 149 -0.89 26.35 20.40
CA ASN A 149 -1.42 27.02 19.20
C ASN A 149 -2.91 27.44 19.31
N LEU A 150 -3.40 27.64 20.54
CA LEU A 150 -4.78 28.01 20.82
C LEU A 150 -5.78 27.01 20.23
N LEU A 151 -5.47 25.71 20.19
CA LEU A 151 -6.42 24.71 19.74
C LEU A 151 -7.54 24.51 20.76
N ALA A 152 -8.76 24.20 20.30
CA ALA A 152 -9.89 23.86 21.16
C ALA A 152 -9.59 22.58 21.96
N ILE A 153 -8.90 21.61 21.35
CA ILE A 153 -8.39 20.41 22.04
C ILE A 153 -6.93 20.15 21.64
N SER A 154 -6.15 19.55 22.55
CA SER A 154 -4.79 19.10 22.23
C SER A 154 -4.82 18.02 21.15
N ASP A 155 -3.92 18.11 20.18
CA ASP A 155 -3.77 17.09 19.13
C ASP A 155 -2.87 15.91 19.55
N ASP A 156 -3.02 15.44 20.80
CA ASP A 156 -2.26 14.30 21.29
C ASP A 156 -2.64 13.05 20.52
N ASN A 157 -1.71 12.52 19.71
CA ASN A 157 -1.95 11.36 18.85
C ASN A 157 -3.05 11.58 17.81
N GLY A 158 -3.15 12.78 17.22
CA GLY A 158 -4.11 13.05 16.15
C GLY A 158 -5.56 13.13 16.63
N LYS A 159 -5.80 13.40 17.93
CA LYS A 159 -7.15 13.49 18.53
C LYS A 159 -7.99 14.59 17.89
N LEU A 160 -7.37 15.73 17.54
CA LEU A 160 -8.06 16.82 16.85
C LEU A 160 -8.52 16.33 15.49
N CYS A 161 -7.61 15.75 14.70
CA CYS A 161 -7.94 15.20 13.40
C CYS A 161 -8.99 14.08 13.50
N GLN A 162 -8.89 13.21 14.50
CA GLN A 162 -9.81 12.08 14.71
C GLN A 162 -11.25 12.53 14.92
N SER A 163 -11.47 13.70 15.53
CA SER A 163 -12.81 14.23 15.78
C SER A 163 -13.64 14.34 14.48
N CYS A 164 -12.97 14.63 13.36
CA CYS A 164 -13.56 14.74 12.02
C CYS A 164 -13.16 13.61 11.05
N HIS A 165 -11.94 13.09 11.13
CA HIS A 165 -11.37 12.09 10.21
C HIS A 165 -11.27 10.70 10.87
N GLN A 166 -12.40 10.23 11.41
CA GLN A 166 -12.50 8.98 12.17
C GLN A 166 -12.02 7.74 11.40
N ARG A 167 -12.18 7.73 10.08
CA ARG A 167 -11.75 6.61 9.23
C ARG A 167 -10.23 6.50 9.17
N GLN A 168 -9.56 7.62 8.92
CA GLN A 168 -8.11 7.74 8.70
C GLN A 168 -7.35 7.47 10.00
N TYR A 169 -7.93 7.85 11.13
CA TYR A 169 -7.34 7.59 12.44
C TYR A 169 -7.10 6.10 12.70
N SER A 170 -5.91 5.78 13.21
CA SER A 170 -5.60 4.49 13.80
C SER A 170 -4.76 4.64 15.08
N LYS A 171 -5.02 3.80 16.07
CA LYS A 171 -4.25 3.77 17.33
C LYS A 171 -3.05 2.83 17.28
N ASN A 172 -3.01 1.91 16.31
CA ASN A 172 -1.93 0.96 16.10
C ASN A 172 -2.02 0.30 14.70
N LYS A 173 -0.97 -0.46 14.34
CA LYS A 173 -0.87 -1.19 13.06
C LYS A 173 -2.03 -2.16 12.81
N LYS A 174 -2.53 -2.83 13.87
CA LYS A 174 -3.64 -3.79 13.78
C LYS A 174 -4.94 -3.10 13.38
N GLN A 175 -5.27 -1.97 14.00
CA GLN A 175 -6.45 -1.19 13.64
C GLN A 175 -6.32 -0.60 12.23
N ALA A 176 -5.15 -0.08 11.88
CA ALA A 176 -4.86 0.44 10.54
C ALA A 176 -5.13 -0.61 9.45
N ARG A 177 -4.59 -1.83 9.64
CA ARG A 177 -4.84 -2.99 8.76
C ARG A 177 -6.33 -3.32 8.66
N LYS A 178 -7.06 -3.39 9.78
CA LYS A 178 -8.51 -3.66 9.78
C LYS A 178 -9.28 -2.63 8.97
N LYS A 179 -8.90 -1.35 9.06
CA LYS A 179 -9.54 -0.24 8.34
C LYS A 179 -9.07 -0.10 6.88
N GLY A 180 -7.93 -0.69 6.52
CA GLY A 180 -7.30 -0.50 5.20
C GLY A 180 -6.66 0.87 5.04
N VAL A 181 -6.13 1.44 6.13
CA VAL A 181 -5.48 2.76 6.12
C VAL A 181 -4.03 2.65 6.53
N HIS A 182 -3.22 3.64 6.15
CA HIS A 182 -1.85 3.77 6.60
C HIS A 182 -1.83 3.98 8.12
N PRO A 183 -0.94 3.31 8.85
CA PRO A 183 -0.88 3.46 10.30
C PRO A 183 -0.39 4.86 10.69
N VAL A 184 -1.04 5.43 11.68
CA VAL A 184 -0.61 6.64 12.40
C VAL A 184 -0.53 6.31 13.89
N ASN A 185 0.03 7.23 14.66
CA ASN A 185 0.27 7.11 16.10
C ASN A 185 1.25 5.97 16.47
N ILE A 186 2.22 5.72 15.60
CA ILE A 186 3.24 4.67 15.75
C ILE A 186 4.58 5.31 16.09
N LYS A 187 5.26 4.81 17.13
CA LYS A 187 6.65 5.18 17.41
C LYS A 187 7.58 4.58 16.37
N LEU A 188 8.56 5.36 15.91
CA LEU A 188 9.50 4.92 14.89
C LEU A 188 10.62 4.02 15.46
N ASP A 189 10.88 4.08 16.76
CA ASP A 189 11.89 3.26 17.46
C ASP A 189 11.70 1.75 17.21
N ASP A 190 10.46 1.30 17.00
CA ASP A 190 10.12 -0.09 16.70
C ASP A 190 10.46 -0.52 15.26
N LEU A 191 10.84 0.41 14.37
CA LEU A 191 11.03 0.14 12.94
C LEU A 191 12.47 -0.20 12.55
N LYS A 192 13.43 -0.20 13.49
CA LYS A 192 14.85 -0.50 13.24
C LYS A 192 15.39 0.25 12.00
N LEU A 193 15.20 1.57 11.98
CA LEU A 193 15.63 2.40 10.87
C LEU A 193 17.14 2.65 10.98
N ASP A 194 17.84 2.59 9.84
CA ASP A 194 19.30 2.80 9.79
C ASP A 194 19.69 4.25 10.12
N LYS A 195 18.78 5.20 9.89
CA LYS A 195 19.00 6.63 10.13
C LYS A 195 17.76 7.28 10.76
N PRO A 196 17.93 8.31 11.61
CA PRO A 196 16.83 9.13 12.07
C PRO A 196 16.08 9.74 10.88
N VAL A 197 14.76 9.62 10.89
CA VAL A 197 13.92 10.25 9.86
C VAL A 197 13.81 11.73 10.17
N LYS A 198 14.13 12.57 9.19
CA LYS A 198 13.92 14.02 9.27
C LYS A 198 12.94 14.45 8.18
N ILE A 199 11.90 15.17 8.57
CA ILE A 199 10.98 15.84 7.64
C ILE A 199 10.95 17.31 8.06
N ASN A 200 11.22 18.21 7.10
CA ASN A 200 11.30 19.66 7.34
C ASN A 200 12.25 20.06 8.47
N GLY A 201 13.44 19.45 8.52
CA GLY A 201 14.45 19.71 9.54
C GLY A 201 14.12 19.16 10.94
N LYS A 202 12.91 18.61 11.14
CA LYS A 202 12.49 18.02 12.42
C LYS A 202 12.72 16.53 12.42
N THR A 203 13.39 16.03 13.46
CA THR A 203 13.50 14.59 13.71
C THR A 203 12.13 14.04 14.07
N ILE A 204 11.68 13.03 13.33
CA ILE A 204 10.42 12.35 13.57
C ILE A 204 10.71 11.15 14.48
N ASN A 205 10.07 11.11 15.65
CA ASN A 205 10.12 9.96 16.58
C ASN A 205 8.80 9.18 16.58
N LYS A 206 7.72 9.81 16.08
CA LYS A 206 6.38 9.23 16.02
C LYS A 206 5.67 9.69 14.76
N VAL A 207 5.07 8.75 14.05
CA VAL A 207 4.23 9.02 12.89
C VAL A 207 2.87 9.54 13.38
N THR A 208 2.52 10.76 12.99
CA THR A 208 1.21 11.39 13.22
C THR A 208 0.65 11.92 11.90
N CYS A 209 -0.55 12.49 11.92
CA CYS A 209 -1.11 13.18 10.74
C CYS A 209 -0.15 14.26 10.23
N ASN A 210 0.46 15.00 11.16
CA ASN A 210 1.31 16.16 10.88
C ASN A 210 2.73 15.78 10.43
N THR A 211 3.05 14.48 10.44
CA THR A 211 4.27 13.97 9.81
C THR A 211 4.19 14.06 8.28
N CYS A 212 2.98 13.90 7.73
CA CYS A 212 2.74 13.94 6.29
C CYS A 212 1.98 15.19 5.83
N HIS A 213 1.25 15.86 6.74
CA HIS A 213 0.41 17.00 6.43
C HIS A 213 0.85 18.26 7.17
N ASN A 214 0.90 19.38 6.45
CA ASN A 214 1.03 20.72 7.00
C ASN A 214 -0.34 21.41 6.91
N ILE A 215 -1.04 21.53 8.06
CA ILE A 215 -2.39 22.12 8.14
C ILE A 215 -2.40 23.55 7.57
N HIS A 216 -1.34 24.29 7.88
CA HIS A 216 -1.05 25.61 7.35
C HIS A 216 0.26 25.57 6.58
N ASP A 217 0.35 26.39 5.55
CA ASP A 217 1.51 26.49 4.67
C ASP A 217 1.91 25.19 3.96
N GLY A 218 0.91 24.42 3.55
CA GLY A 218 1.05 23.27 2.65
C GLY A 218 1.45 23.66 1.22
N LYS A 219 1.80 22.66 0.43
CA LYS A 219 2.12 22.81 -0.99
C LYS A 219 0.83 22.97 -1.80
N PRO A 220 0.65 24.09 -2.53
CA PRO A 220 -0.48 24.25 -3.45
C PRO A 220 -0.54 23.10 -4.46
N GLY A 221 -1.74 22.69 -4.86
CA GLY A 221 -1.92 21.56 -5.77
C GLY A 221 -1.87 20.19 -5.09
N THR A 222 -1.74 20.15 -3.76
CA THR A 222 -1.64 18.89 -2.99
C THR A 222 -2.64 18.84 -1.85
N VAL A 223 -2.79 17.66 -1.23
CA VAL A 223 -3.59 17.51 0.00
C VAL A 223 -2.75 17.87 1.23
N LEU A 224 -2.39 19.15 1.35
CA LEU A 224 -1.64 19.69 2.51
C LEU A 224 -0.26 19.05 2.69
N LEU A 225 0.44 18.64 1.61
CA LEU A 225 1.78 18.06 1.75
C LEU A 225 2.82 19.16 2.04
N PRO A 226 3.94 18.85 2.70
CA PRO A 226 5.04 19.79 2.87
C PRO A 226 5.55 20.37 1.55
N LYS A 227 5.79 21.69 1.50
CA LYS A 227 6.30 22.41 0.32
C LYS A 227 7.60 21.82 -0.25
N GLN A 228 8.44 21.26 0.62
CA GLN A 228 9.75 20.70 0.30
C GLN A 228 9.65 19.39 -0.50
N ILE A 229 8.51 18.71 -0.43
CA ILE A 229 8.29 17.42 -1.08
C ILE A 229 7.88 17.66 -2.54
N LYS A 230 8.66 17.12 -3.50
CA LYS A 230 8.37 17.25 -4.93
C LYS A 230 7.27 16.28 -5.35
N THR A 231 7.34 15.03 -4.92
CA THR A 231 6.40 13.95 -5.26
C THR A 231 5.94 13.18 -4.02
N THR A 232 4.80 12.49 -4.10
CA THR A 232 4.32 11.69 -2.95
C THR A 232 5.24 10.50 -2.67
N GLU A 233 5.89 9.98 -3.72
CA GLU A 233 6.91 8.95 -3.65
C GLU A 233 8.08 9.40 -2.78
N GLU A 234 8.60 10.62 -2.97
CA GLU A 234 9.71 11.17 -2.17
C GLU A 234 9.38 11.15 -0.68
N LEU A 235 8.15 11.55 -0.31
CA LEU A 235 7.68 11.48 1.08
C LEU A 235 7.70 10.04 1.62
N CYS A 236 7.23 9.07 0.83
CA CYS A 236 7.22 7.67 1.25
C CYS A 236 8.65 7.15 1.48
N VAL A 237 9.59 7.49 0.60
CA VAL A 237 10.99 7.05 0.66
C VAL A 237 11.71 7.60 1.90
N THR A 238 11.31 8.74 2.46
CA THR A 238 11.92 9.27 3.70
C THR A 238 11.94 8.23 4.85
N CYS A 239 10.87 7.44 4.97
CA CYS A 239 10.74 6.35 5.96
C CYS A 239 10.92 4.95 5.34
N HIS A 240 10.47 4.75 4.09
CA HIS A 240 10.44 3.46 3.41
C HIS A 240 11.60 3.29 2.40
N GLN A 241 12.81 3.68 2.81
CA GLN A 241 14.02 3.69 1.97
C GLN A 241 14.30 2.32 1.34
N ARG A 242 14.13 1.23 2.11
CA ARG A 242 14.38 -0.13 1.64
C ARG A 242 13.38 -0.60 0.58
N GLN A 243 12.18 -0.02 0.53
CA GLN A 243 11.14 -0.39 -0.43
C GLN A 243 11.29 0.38 -1.76
N HIS A 244 12.18 1.35 -1.82
CA HIS A 244 12.52 2.08 -3.03
C HIS A 244 13.54 1.33 -3.87
N ALA A 245 13.31 1.31 -5.19
CA ALA A 245 14.28 0.91 -6.19
C ALA A 245 14.48 2.06 -7.18
N GLU A 246 15.75 2.30 -7.55
CA GLU A 246 16.12 3.27 -8.59
C GLU A 246 15.79 2.70 -9.98
N ASP A 247 16.06 1.40 -10.17
CA ASP A 247 15.80 0.66 -11.41
C ASP A 247 15.49 -0.83 -11.12
N LYS A 248 15.41 -1.63 -12.18
CA LYS A 248 15.12 -3.08 -12.07
C LYS A 248 16.27 -3.85 -11.42
N ASP A 249 17.52 -3.48 -11.66
CA ASP A 249 18.69 -4.20 -11.14
C ASP A 249 18.85 -3.96 -9.65
N ASP A 250 18.62 -2.72 -9.20
CA ASP A 250 18.53 -2.35 -7.79
C ASP A 250 17.39 -3.08 -7.09
N ALA A 251 16.22 -3.19 -7.73
CA ALA A 251 15.09 -3.97 -7.21
C ALA A 251 15.45 -5.45 -7.01
N ILE A 252 16.10 -6.06 -8.01
CA ILE A 252 16.57 -7.46 -7.95
C ILE A 252 17.58 -7.64 -6.83
N ARG A 253 18.59 -6.76 -6.74
CA ARG A 253 19.64 -6.79 -5.71
C ARG A 253 19.08 -6.63 -4.29
N LYS A 254 18.04 -5.80 -4.11
CA LYS A 254 17.36 -5.63 -2.82
C LYS A 254 16.34 -6.74 -2.52
N GLY A 255 15.97 -7.54 -3.53
CA GLY A 255 14.87 -8.49 -3.43
C GLY A 255 13.55 -7.79 -3.17
N ILE A 256 13.23 -6.79 -3.98
CA ILE A 256 11.95 -6.09 -3.93
C ILE A 256 11.30 -6.07 -5.31
N HIS A 257 9.98 -5.96 -5.33
CA HIS A 257 9.24 -5.77 -6.57
C HIS A 257 9.68 -4.45 -7.24
N PRO A 258 9.93 -4.44 -8.57
CA PRO A 258 10.28 -3.21 -9.28
C PRO A 258 9.22 -2.13 -9.10
N VAL A 259 9.68 -0.93 -8.77
CA VAL A 259 8.91 0.32 -8.70
C VAL A 259 9.64 1.39 -9.51
N ASN A 260 9.01 2.54 -9.74
CA ASN A 260 9.49 3.62 -10.60
C ASN A 260 9.79 3.16 -12.04
N THR A 261 9.13 2.09 -12.48
CA THR A 261 9.33 1.50 -13.79
C THR A 261 8.16 1.83 -14.72
N LYS A 262 8.47 2.19 -15.97
CA LYS A 262 7.47 2.41 -17.02
C LYS A 262 7.00 1.08 -17.60
N LEU A 263 5.70 0.91 -17.72
CA LEU A 263 5.07 -0.25 -18.35
C LEU A 263 5.07 -0.09 -19.88
N GLU A 264 5.25 -1.21 -20.59
CA GLU A 264 5.13 -1.26 -22.06
C GLU A 264 3.73 -0.85 -22.50
N GLU A 265 2.70 -1.36 -21.82
CA GLU A 265 1.29 -0.97 -22.01
C GLU A 265 0.68 -0.48 -20.70
N PRO A 266 -0.14 0.60 -20.73
CA PRO A 266 -0.79 1.09 -19.53
C PRO A 266 -1.85 0.10 -19.03
N VAL A 267 -1.98 -0.01 -17.71
CA VAL A 267 -3.00 -0.85 -17.06
C VAL A 267 -4.02 0.02 -16.33
N LYS A 268 -5.25 -0.48 -16.16
CA LYS A 268 -6.33 0.28 -15.51
C LYS A 268 -6.67 -0.30 -14.13
N ILE A 269 -6.26 0.38 -13.07
CA ILE A 269 -6.53 -0.02 -11.69
C ILE A 269 -7.52 0.98 -11.06
N LYS A 270 -8.68 0.49 -10.59
CA LYS A 270 -9.74 1.32 -9.97
C LYS A 270 -10.08 2.60 -10.75
N GLY A 271 -10.14 2.50 -12.07
CA GLY A 271 -10.49 3.61 -12.96
C GLY A 271 -9.32 4.51 -13.35
N LYS A 272 -8.14 4.35 -12.75
CA LYS A 272 -6.93 5.12 -13.09
C LYS A 272 -6.09 4.37 -14.11
N GLN A 273 -5.65 5.06 -15.15
CA GLN A 273 -4.62 4.53 -16.05
C GLN A 273 -3.25 4.68 -15.41
N ILE A 274 -2.48 3.59 -15.40
CA ILE A 274 -1.16 3.51 -14.81
C ILE A 274 -0.18 3.15 -15.91
N LYS A 275 0.73 4.08 -16.22
CA LYS A 275 1.86 3.85 -17.14
C LYS A 275 3.19 3.71 -16.42
N VAL A 276 3.30 4.25 -15.21
CA VAL A 276 4.49 4.15 -14.35
C VAL A 276 4.05 3.53 -13.03
N VAL A 277 4.74 2.47 -12.61
CA VAL A 277 4.45 1.76 -11.36
C VAL A 277 5.10 2.51 -10.20
N GLY A 278 4.29 3.13 -9.34
CA GLY A 278 4.73 3.80 -8.12
C GLY A 278 4.11 3.18 -6.86
N CYS A 279 4.40 3.75 -5.69
CA CYS A 279 3.84 3.25 -4.42
C CYS A 279 2.30 3.29 -4.42
N LEU A 280 1.72 4.37 -4.94
CA LEU A 280 0.27 4.60 -4.99
C LEU A 280 -0.44 3.84 -6.13
N THR A 281 0.30 3.12 -6.98
CA THR A 281 -0.30 2.15 -7.92
C THR A 281 -1.00 1.03 -7.15
N CYS A 282 -0.36 0.55 -6.08
CA CYS A 282 -0.86 -0.54 -5.25
C CYS A 282 -1.47 -0.03 -3.93
N HIS A 283 -0.91 1.04 -3.35
CA HIS A 283 -1.32 1.54 -2.05
C HIS A 283 -2.29 2.72 -2.11
N ALA A 284 -3.14 2.82 -1.10
CA ALA A 284 -3.98 3.96 -0.80
C ALA A 284 -3.85 4.32 0.68
N VAL A 285 -3.22 5.47 0.97
CA VAL A 285 -2.93 5.91 2.35
C VAL A 285 -4.20 5.97 3.21
N HIS A 286 -5.26 6.60 2.72
CA HIS A 286 -6.49 6.82 3.51
C HIS A 286 -7.67 5.94 3.08
N LYS A 287 -7.65 5.44 1.85
CA LYS A 287 -8.83 4.83 1.22
C LYS A 287 -8.66 3.37 0.81
N GLY A 288 -7.67 2.67 1.37
CA GLY A 288 -7.45 1.26 1.05
C GLY A 288 -8.58 0.33 1.49
N VAL A 289 -8.53 -0.89 0.96
CA VAL A 289 -9.47 -1.97 1.25
C VAL A 289 -9.25 -2.51 2.65
N LYS A 290 -10.33 -2.75 3.40
CA LYS A 290 -10.27 -3.32 4.76
C LYS A 290 -9.49 -4.63 4.77
N ASN A 291 -8.77 -4.89 5.87
CA ASN A 291 -7.93 -6.07 6.07
C ASN A 291 -6.74 -6.22 5.08
N THR A 292 -6.44 -5.20 4.28
CA THR A 292 -5.25 -5.14 3.40
C THR A 292 -4.21 -4.16 3.96
N PRO A 293 -2.93 -4.20 3.52
CA PRO A 293 -1.90 -3.24 3.94
C PRO A 293 -2.11 -1.90 3.22
N ALA A 294 -3.29 -1.29 3.43
CA ALA A 294 -3.71 -0.07 2.77
C ALA A 294 -3.59 -0.17 1.24
N LEU A 295 -4.16 -1.22 0.63
CA LEU A 295 -4.13 -1.42 -0.83
C LEU A 295 -5.36 -0.86 -1.51
N VAL A 296 -5.21 -0.41 -2.76
CA VAL A 296 -6.31 0.07 -3.62
C VAL A 296 -7.33 -1.03 -3.97
N GLU A 297 -6.91 -2.29 -3.89
CA GLU A 297 -7.72 -3.47 -4.18
C GLU A 297 -7.32 -4.65 -3.30
N ASP A 298 -8.21 -5.63 -3.17
CA ASP A 298 -7.89 -6.87 -2.48
C ASP A 298 -6.86 -7.70 -3.26
N HIS A 299 -5.91 -8.30 -2.53
CA HIS A 299 -4.79 -9.06 -3.10
C HIS A 299 -4.89 -10.56 -2.84
N HIS A 300 -5.82 -11.02 -1.98
CA HIS A 300 -5.78 -12.39 -1.47
C HIS A 300 -6.04 -13.42 -2.58
N ASP A 301 -6.90 -13.05 -3.54
CA ASP A 301 -7.21 -13.82 -4.76
C ASP A 301 -6.43 -13.35 -6.00
N GLY A 302 -5.39 -12.52 -5.82
CA GLY A 302 -4.60 -12.00 -6.94
C GLY A 302 -5.28 -10.90 -7.77
N LYS A 303 -6.45 -10.37 -7.38
CA LYS A 303 -7.17 -9.34 -8.15
C LYS A 303 -6.30 -8.10 -8.46
N LEU A 304 -5.57 -7.62 -7.46
CA LEU A 304 -4.63 -6.51 -7.67
C LEU A 304 -3.48 -6.87 -8.64
N CYS A 305 -2.98 -8.10 -8.56
CA CYS A 305 -1.85 -8.57 -9.34
C CYS A 305 -2.21 -8.81 -10.81
N GLU A 306 -3.43 -9.30 -11.05
CA GLU A 306 -3.96 -9.65 -12.38
C GLU A 306 -3.97 -8.46 -13.36
N HIS A 307 -4.01 -7.22 -12.85
CA HIS A 307 -3.92 -6.02 -13.69
C HIS A 307 -2.62 -5.93 -14.50
N CYS A 308 -1.52 -6.51 -13.99
CA CYS A 308 -0.23 -6.55 -14.67
C CYS A 308 0.23 -7.98 -15.01
N HIS A 309 -0.16 -8.97 -14.21
CA HIS A 309 0.21 -10.37 -14.36
C HIS A 309 -0.98 -11.19 -14.87
N GLU A 310 -1.45 -10.84 -16.06
CA GLU A 310 -2.63 -11.44 -16.68
C GLU A 310 -2.52 -12.98 -16.77
N GLY A 311 -3.59 -13.66 -16.38
CA GLY A 311 -3.70 -15.11 -16.35
C GLY A 311 -2.99 -15.79 -15.18
N LYS A 312 -2.24 -15.06 -14.34
CA LYS A 312 -1.49 -15.66 -13.23
C LYS A 312 -2.34 -15.93 -11.99
N SER A 313 -3.51 -15.30 -11.85
CA SER A 313 -4.47 -15.63 -10.78
C SER A 313 -5.18 -16.98 -10.95
N ASN A 314 -4.92 -17.70 -12.04
CA ASN A 314 -5.45 -19.04 -12.30
C ASN A 314 -4.98 -20.10 -11.29
N VAL A 315 -3.99 -19.79 -10.46
CA VAL A 315 -3.57 -20.62 -9.32
C VAL A 315 -4.62 -20.66 -8.20
N VAL A 316 -5.53 -19.70 -8.13
CA VAL A 316 -6.54 -19.65 -7.07
C VAL A 316 -7.45 -20.87 -7.14
N GLY A 317 -7.60 -21.56 -6.00
CA GLY A 317 -8.43 -22.76 -5.89
C GLY A 317 -7.70 -24.06 -6.24
N THR A 318 -6.44 -24.01 -6.68
CA THR A 318 -5.64 -25.19 -7.07
C THR A 318 -4.84 -25.73 -5.88
N ASP A 319 -4.09 -26.83 -6.07
CA ASP A 319 -3.21 -27.40 -5.01
C ASP A 319 -2.14 -26.42 -4.50
N HIS A 320 -1.72 -25.45 -5.33
CA HIS A 320 -0.78 -24.40 -4.94
C HIS A 320 -1.46 -23.21 -4.27
N ASP A 321 -2.78 -23.22 -4.15
CA ASP A 321 -3.48 -22.34 -3.23
C ASP A 321 -3.35 -22.88 -1.80
N LEU A 322 -2.28 -22.44 -1.12
CA LEU A 322 -1.96 -22.90 0.25
C LEU A 322 -3.05 -22.58 1.28
N ARG A 323 -4.05 -21.75 0.94
CA ARG A 323 -5.25 -21.56 1.76
C ARG A 323 -6.15 -22.80 1.79
N ILE A 324 -5.93 -23.75 0.89
CA ILE A 324 -6.64 -25.02 0.79
C ILE A 324 -5.75 -26.13 1.34
N THR A 325 -4.54 -26.27 0.80
CA THR A 325 -3.66 -27.43 1.04
C THR A 325 -2.74 -27.29 2.25
N ALA A 326 -2.45 -26.07 2.71
CA ALA A 326 -1.44 -25.84 3.74
C ALA A 326 -1.82 -24.68 4.69
N LYS A 327 -3.07 -24.67 5.16
CA LYS A 327 -3.71 -23.57 5.92
C LYS A 327 -2.89 -23.06 7.11
N ASP A 328 -2.17 -23.95 7.78
CA ASP A 328 -1.41 -23.65 9.00
C ASP A 328 0.09 -23.43 8.76
N LYS A 329 0.57 -23.64 7.53
CA LYS A 329 1.98 -23.45 7.17
C LYS A 329 2.24 -21.97 6.88
N LYS A 330 3.00 -21.32 7.76
CA LYS A 330 3.36 -19.91 7.62
C LYS A 330 4.48 -19.70 6.60
N ASN A 331 4.44 -18.58 5.89
CA ASN A 331 5.56 -18.13 5.07
C ASN A 331 6.71 -17.60 5.96
N ARG A 332 7.84 -17.19 5.37
CA ARG A 332 9.02 -16.68 6.11
C ARG A 332 8.79 -15.34 6.83
N HIS A 333 7.60 -14.75 6.70
CA HIS A 333 7.16 -13.56 7.40
C HIS A 333 6.16 -13.86 8.52
N ASP A 334 6.02 -15.13 8.90
CA ASP A 334 5.09 -15.64 9.90
C ASP A 334 3.61 -15.33 9.55
N GLU A 335 3.31 -15.22 8.26
CA GLU A 335 1.96 -14.99 7.75
C GLU A 335 1.34 -16.32 7.29
N LEU A 336 0.13 -16.58 7.78
CA LEU A 336 -0.71 -17.68 7.30
C LEU A 336 -1.21 -17.38 5.88
N PRO A 337 -1.45 -18.41 5.03
CA PRO A 337 -1.96 -18.24 3.67
C PRO A 337 -3.24 -17.39 3.59
N VAL A 338 -4.15 -17.52 4.57
CA VAL A 338 -5.38 -16.71 4.62
C VAL A 338 -5.12 -15.21 4.73
N LYS A 339 -3.97 -14.81 5.30
CA LYS A 339 -3.58 -13.42 5.53
C LYS A 339 -2.68 -12.86 4.41
N SER A 340 -1.80 -13.69 3.85
CA SER A 340 -0.89 -13.30 2.76
C SER A 340 -1.53 -13.43 1.38
N GLY A 341 -2.58 -14.26 1.27
CA GLY A 341 -3.21 -14.58 -0.01
C GLY A 341 -2.45 -15.64 -0.80
N VAL A 342 -3.00 -15.99 -1.96
CA VAL A 342 -2.43 -17.02 -2.85
C VAL A 342 -1.04 -16.62 -3.33
N CYS A 343 -0.87 -15.37 -3.81
CA CYS A 343 0.41 -14.89 -4.31
C CYS A 343 1.42 -14.68 -3.17
N GLY A 344 0.96 -14.12 -2.03
CA GLY A 344 1.81 -13.82 -0.88
C GLY A 344 2.31 -15.04 -0.10
N SER A 345 1.77 -16.22 -0.41
CA SER A 345 2.26 -17.50 0.10
C SER A 345 3.60 -17.89 -0.53
N CYS A 346 3.81 -17.54 -1.81
CA CYS A 346 5.02 -17.89 -2.58
C CYS A 346 5.92 -16.68 -2.88
N HIS A 347 5.34 -15.51 -3.12
CA HIS A 347 6.05 -14.28 -3.47
C HIS A 347 5.97 -13.25 -2.35
N SER A 348 7.12 -12.67 -2.03
CA SER A 348 7.26 -11.48 -1.23
C SER A 348 7.28 -10.30 -2.19
N LEU A 349 6.61 -9.20 -1.89
CA LEU A 349 6.68 -8.04 -2.80
C LEU A 349 7.99 -7.30 -2.54
N HIS A 350 7.97 -6.38 -1.60
CA HIS A 350 9.13 -5.58 -1.23
C HIS A 350 9.74 -6.01 0.11
N ARG A 351 9.54 -7.27 0.55
CA ARG A 351 10.08 -7.83 1.81
C ARG A 351 11.10 -8.95 1.59
N GLY A 352 11.59 -9.12 0.36
CA GLY A 352 12.60 -10.11 -0.06
C GLY A 352 14.02 -9.84 0.43
N LYS A 353 14.94 -10.67 -0.06
CA LYS A 353 16.39 -10.46 -0.03
C LYS A 353 16.91 -10.74 -1.44
N GLY A 354 17.94 -10.05 -1.90
CA GLY A 354 18.44 -10.21 -3.27
C GLY A 354 18.92 -11.63 -3.62
N GLU A 355 19.28 -12.39 -2.60
CA GLU A 355 19.69 -13.80 -2.71
C GLU A 355 18.55 -14.73 -3.12
N GLN A 356 17.30 -14.34 -2.85
CA GLN A 356 16.11 -15.16 -3.09
C GLN A 356 15.48 -14.78 -4.44
N PRO A 357 15.62 -15.62 -5.47
CA PRO A 357 15.12 -15.28 -6.79
C PRO A 357 13.58 -15.29 -6.81
N TRP A 358 12.99 -14.56 -7.76
CA TRP A 358 11.53 -14.38 -7.91
C TRP A 358 10.79 -13.96 -6.63
N LEU A 359 11.53 -13.29 -5.74
CA LEU A 359 11.03 -12.80 -4.46
C LEU A 359 10.46 -13.91 -3.57
N PHE A 360 11.03 -15.11 -3.59
CA PHE A 360 10.52 -16.27 -2.83
C PHE A 360 10.22 -15.95 -1.34
N ALA A 361 9.02 -16.36 -0.89
CA ALA A 361 8.48 -16.08 0.44
C ALA A 361 8.32 -17.30 1.33
N ALA A 362 8.41 -18.52 0.80
CA ALA A 362 8.32 -19.70 1.65
C ALA A 362 9.52 -19.75 2.62
N LYS A 363 9.31 -20.38 3.77
CA LYS A 363 10.38 -20.60 4.75
C LYS A 363 11.36 -21.62 4.17
N MET A 364 12.66 -21.31 4.19
CA MET A 364 13.68 -22.25 3.75
C MET A 364 13.80 -23.40 4.74
N VAL A 365 13.76 -24.63 4.25
CA VAL A 365 13.90 -25.88 5.02
C VAL A 365 15.24 -26.50 4.67
N LYS A 366 16.01 -26.88 5.69
CA LYS A 366 17.31 -27.53 5.50
C LYS A 366 17.08 -28.93 4.97
N THR A 367 17.56 -29.20 3.77
CA THR A 367 17.56 -30.55 3.20
C THR A 367 18.55 -31.43 3.93
N ASN A 368 18.11 -32.63 4.32
CA ASN A 368 18.93 -33.66 4.92
C ASN A 368 19.04 -34.83 3.94
N LYS A 369 20.26 -35.22 3.59
CA LYS A 369 20.51 -36.31 2.64
C LYS A 369 19.94 -37.64 3.12
N ALA A 370 19.92 -37.88 4.43
CA ALA A 370 19.35 -39.11 5.00
C ALA A 370 17.85 -39.24 4.78
N ASP A 371 17.13 -38.12 4.65
CA ASP A 371 15.69 -38.11 4.38
C ASP A 371 15.36 -38.32 2.90
N HIS A 372 16.36 -38.17 2.01
CA HIS A 372 16.22 -38.24 0.55
C HIS A 372 17.45 -38.92 -0.06
N PRO A 373 17.72 -40.20 0.25
CA PRO A 373 18.96 -40.88 -0.13
C PRO A 373 19.15 -41.00 -1.65
N ASP A 374 18.04 -41.12 -2.38
CA ASP A 374 17.97 -41.37 -3.81
C ASP A 374 17.76 -40.08 -4.64
N ARG A 375 17.81 -38.91 -3.99
CA ARG A 375 17.53 -37.63 -4.64
C ARG A 375 18.57 -37.26 -5.69
N ASP A 376 18.09 -36.97 -6.88
CA ASP A 376 18.89 -36.47 -7.98
C ASP A 376 19.56 -35.12 -7.59
N PRO A 377 20.77 -34.83 -8.09
CA PRO A 377 21.49 -33.63 -7.72
C PRO A 377 20.78 -32.37 -8.24
N VAL A 378 20.53 -31.42 -7.33
CA VAL A 378 19.96 -30.10 -7.65
C VAL A 378 21.02 -29.25 -8.36
N LYS A 379 20.79 -28.92 -9.64
CA LYS A 379 21.75 -28.17 -10.46
C LYS A 379 21.36 -26.71 -10.69
N LEU A 380 20.07 -26.39 -10.51
CA LEU A 380 19.49 -25.08 -10.73
C LEU A 380 18.86 -24.57 -9.42
N LYS A 381 19.10 -23.29 -9.10
CA LYS A 381 18.46 -22.59 -7.97
C LYS A 381 16.95 -22.54 -8.11
N ILE A 382 16.40 -22.50 -9.32
CA ILE A 382 14.95 -22.52 -9.53
C ILE A 382 14.30 -23.80 -9.03
N ASP A 383 14.92 -24.96 -9.27
CA ASP A 383 14.42 -26.25 -8.81
C ASP A 383 14.51 -26.37 -7.29
N ALA A 384 15.54 -25.77 -6.68
CA ALA A 384 15.68 -25.70 -5.24
C ALA A 384 14.47 -25.02 -4.56
N LEU A 385 13.77 -24.10 -5.25
CA LEU A 385 12.55 -23.47 -4.71
C LEU A 385 11.38 -24.44 -4.65
N CYS A 386 11.20 -25.25 -5.69
CA CYS A 386 10.16 -26.29 -5.75
C CYS A 386 10.43 -27.36 -4.68
N LEU A 387 11.67 -27.86 -4.66
CA LEU A 387 12.13 -28.89 -3.72
C LEU A 387 12.14 -28.42 -2.27
N ASN A 388 12.23 -27.11 -2.02
CA ASN A 388 12.10 -26.57 -0.67
C ASN A 388 10.76 -26.95 -0.03
N CYS A 389 9.69 -26.99 -0.82
CA CYS A 389 8.36 -27.41 -0.40
C CYS A 389 8.16 -28.92 -0.57
N HIS A 390 8.59 -29.47 -1.71
CA HIS A 390 8.46 -30.88 -2.08
C HIS A 390 9.58 -31.75 -1.48
N GLN A 391 9.69 -31.71 -0.17
CA GLN A 391 10.60 -32.53 0.62
C GLN A 391 10.02 -32.74 2.01
N LYS A 392 10.53 -33.76 2.71
CA LYS A 392 10.25 -33.98 4.12
C LYS A 392 10.46 -32.70 4.94
N HIS A 393 9.54 -32.40 5.87
CA HIS A 393 9.50 -31.17 6.66
C HIS A 393 9.23 -29.87 5.87
N GLY A 394 8.98 -29.98 4.56
CA GLY A 394 8.51 -28.90 3.71
C GLY A 394 7.03 -28.59 3.89
N ILE A 395 6.52 -27.64 3.10
CA ILE A 395 5.08 -27.32 3.06
C ILE A 395 4.30 -28.48 2.40
N ALA A 396 4.87 -29.07 1.34
CA ALA A 396 4.31 -30.19 0.59
C ALA A 396 5.03 -31.50 0.95
N GLU A 397 5.21 -31.74 2.25
CA GLU A 397 5.98 -32.89 2.75
C GLU A 397 5.35 -34.25 2.39
N ASP A 398 4.05 -34.28 2.12
CA ASP A 398 3.31 -35.47 1.68
C ASP A 398 3.55 -35.81 0.20
N LYS A 399 4.18 -34.91 -0.57
CA LYS A 399 4.50 -35.10 -1.99
C LYS A 399 5.99 -34.80 -2.26
N PRO A 400 6.93 -35.54 -1.65
CA PRO A 400 8.36 -35.34 -1.89
C PRO A 400 8.74 -35.77 -3.31
N ILE A 401 9.73 -35.10 -3.90
CA ILE A 401 10.24 -35.43 -5.24
C ILE A 401 11.75 -35.65 -5.19
N ASP A 402 12.17 -36.86 -5.54
CA ASP A 402 13.58 -37.26 -5.52
C ASP A 402 14.17 -37.49 -6.91
N HIS A 403 13.36 -37.87 -7.89
CA HIS A 403 13.84 -38.12 -9.25
C HIS A 403 13.36 -37.02 -10.19
N PHE A 404 14.28 -36.29 -10.81
CA PHE A 404 13.97 -35.19 -11.71
C PHE A 404 15.11 -34.85 -12.70
N ALA A 405 16.24 -35.58 -12.65
CA ALA A 405 17.37 -35.32 -13.53
C ALA A 405 17.11 -35.79 -14.96
N HIS A 406 17.59 -34.99 -15.91
CA HIS A 406 17.74 -35.35 -17.32
C HIS A 406 19.22 -35.21 -17.74
N PRO A 407 19.75 -36.05 -18.64
CA PRO A 407 21.08 -35.86 -19.22
C PRO A 407 21.20 -34.48 -19.88
N TYR A 408 22.31 -33.77 -19.61
CA TYR A 408 22.52 -32.40 -20.11
C TYR A 408 23.95 -32.09 -20.58
N LYS A 409 24.97 -32.80 -20.07
CA LYS A 409 26.36 -32.58 -20.50
C LYS A 409 26.69 -33.27 -21.82
N THR A 410 25.90 -34.27 -22.17
CA THR A 410 26.13 -35.15 -23.31
C THR A 410 25.20 -34.84 -24.49
N LEU A 411 24.25 -33.91 -24.31
CA LEU A 411 23.19 -33.62 -25.27
C LEU A 411 22.91 -32.12 -25.32
N VAL A 412 22.68 -31.60 -26.54
CA VAL A 412 22.16 -30.25 -26.75
C VAL A 412 20.64 -30.34 -26.91
N LEU A 413 19.92 -29.92 -25.87
CA LEU A 413 18.46 -29.80 -25.95
C LEU A 413 18.07 -28.50 -26.63
N ARG A 414 17.06 -28.56 -27.50
CA ARG A 414 16.43 -27.39 -28.12
C ARG A 414 14.93 -27.41 -27.90
N SER A 415 14.36 -26.29 -27.50
CA SER A 415 12.93 -26.15 -27.26
C SER A 415 12.41 -24.76 -27.58
N ASP A 416 11.10 -24.65 -27.84
CA ASP A 416 10.43 -23.35 -27.84
C ASP A 416 10.37 -22.81 -26.41
N LYS A 417 11.07 -21.69 -26.19
CA LYS A 417 11.17 -21.01 -24.89
C LYS A 417 9.81 -20.59 -24.31
N ASN A 418 8.78 -20.43 -25.15
CA ASN A 418 7.43 -20.05 -24.69
C ASN A 418 6.56 -21.27 -24.34
N ALA A 419 6.85 -22.43 -24.94
CA ALA A 419 6.07 -23.65 -24.75
C ALA A 419 6.64 -24.54 -23.63
N MET A 420 7.96 -24.78 -23.66
CA MET A 420 8.71 -25.60 -22.69
C MET A 420 10.12 -25.01 -22.52
N PRO A 421 10.29 -23.99 -21.65
CA PRO A 421 11.56 -23.27 -21.53
C PRO A 421 12.70 -24.14 -21.00
N LEU A 422 13.92 -23.89 -21.48
CA LEU A 422 15.15 -24.48 -20.95
C LEU A 422 15.96 -23.44 -20.19
N PHE A 423 16.91 -23.90 -19.37
CA PHE A 423 17.68 -23.04 -18.47
C PHE A 423 19.16 -23.42 -18.44
N THR A 424 20.01 -22.43 -18.16
CA THR A 424 21.44 -22.62 -17.92
C THR A 424 21.79 -22.10 -16.52
N GLN A 425 22.89 -22.58 -15.95
CA GLN A 425 23.28 -22.22 -14.57
C GLN A 425 23.61 -20.73 -14.42
N ASP A 426 24.07 -20.08 -15.49
CA ASP A 426 24.41 -18.66 -15.55
C ASP A 426 23.17 -17.77 -15.81
N LYS A 427 22.11 -18.29 -16.44
CA LYS A 427 20.92 -17.52 -16.85
C LYS A 427 19.60 -18.14 -16.39
N GLU A 428 19.53 -18.60 -15.14
CA GLU A 428 18.32 -19.23 -14.59
C GLU A 428 17.08 -18.34 -14.57
N LYS A 429 17.24 -17.00 -14.66
CA LYS A 429 16.15 -16.03 -14.65
C LYS A 429 15.53 -15.78 -16.03
N GLU A 430 16.15 -16.31 -17.10
CA GLU A 430 15.74 -16.06 -18.48
C GLU A 430 15.45 -17.38 -19.17
N THR A 431 14.27 -17.47 -19.81
CA THR A 431 13.91 -18.64 -20.60
C THR A 431 14.82 -18.76 -21.82
N GLN A 432 15.49 -19.90 -21.97
CA GLN A 432 16.37 -20.17 -23.10
C GLN A 432 15.73 -21.16 -24.08
N GLN A 433 16.22 -21.12 -25.32
CA GLN A 433 15.92 -22.14 -26.34
C GLN A 433 16.82 -23.37 -26.20
N HIS A 434 17.94 -23.26 -25.47
CA HIS A 434 18.91 -24.34 -25.24
C HIS A 434 19.27 -24.41 -23.76
N GLY A 435 19.56 -25.61 -23.25
CA GLY A 435 20.00 -25.79 -21.87
C GLY A 435 19.46 -27.06 -21.23
N MET A 436 19.31 -27.01 -19.91
CA MET A 436 18.79 -28.07 -19.06
C MET A 436 17.26 -27.99 -18.91
N ILE A 437 16.66 -29.14 -18.64
CA ILE A 437 15.29 -29.24 -18.14
C ILE A 437 15.28 -28.84 -16.67
N ALA A 438 14.36 -27.94 -16.30
CA ALA A 438 14.03 -27.54 -14.93
C ALA A 438 12.59 -27.97 -14.60
N CYS A 439 12.18 -27.89 -13.33
CA CYS A 439 10.79 -28.15 -12.93
C CYS A 439 9.81 -27.31 -13.77
N ILE A 440 10.15 -26.04 -14.01
CA ILE A 440 9.28 -25.13 -14.77
C ILE A 440 9.35 -25.29 -16.30
N THR A 441 10.19 -26.20 -16.81
CA THR A 441 10.15 -26.62 -18.22
C THR A 441 8.85 -27.35 -18.51
N CYS A 442 8.41 -28.21 -17.59
CA CYS A 442 7.17 -28.97 -17.70
C CYS A 442 6.03 -28.30 -16.92
N HIS A 443 6.32 -27.70 -15.76
CA HIS A 443 5.31 -27.11 -14.89
C HIS A 443 5.19 -25.59 -15.04
N GLU A 444 3.98 -25.09 -14.89
CA GLU A 444 3.64 -23.68 -14.74
C GLU A 444 2.82 -23.54 -13.45
N PRO A 445 3.44 -23.15 -12.32
CA PRO A 445 2.79 -23.18 -11.01
C PRO A 445 1.57 -22.26 -10.90
N HIS A 446 1.35 -21.39 -11.90
CA HIS A 446 0.19 -20.50 -11.96
C HIS A 446 -1.03 -21.06 -12.69
N HIS A 447 -0.91 -22.20 -13.38
CA HIS A 447 -1.98 -22.75 -14.21
C HIS A 447 -2.13 -24.24 -13.90
N TRP A 448 -3.28 -24.65 -13.36
CA TRP A 448 -3.56 -26.06 -13.02
C TRP A 448 -3.49 -27.01 -14.22
N GLU A 449 -3.97 -26.53 -15.36
CA GLU A 449 -4.02 -27.26 -16.62
C GLU A 449 -3.31 -26.48 -17.74
N PRO A 450 -2.88 -27.18 -18.81
CA PRO A 450 -2.27 -26.57 -19.98
C PRO A 450 -3.14 -25.45 -20.58
N LYS A 451 -2.48 -24.36 -21.00
CA LYS A 451 -3.19 -23.21 -21.55
C LYS A 451 -3.98 -23.57 -22.81
N THR A 452 -5.27 -23.28 -22.83
CA THR A 452 -6.12 -23.23 -24.03
C THR A 452 -6.30 -21.78 -24.48
N LYS A 453 -6.76 -21.53 -25.72
CA LYS A 453 -7.08 -20.18 -26.20
C LYS A 453 -8.15 -19.47 -25.35
N GLU A 454 -8.96 -20.21 -24.60
CA GLU A 454 -9.98 -19.69 -23.66
C GLU A 454 -9.40 -19.39 -22.27
N SER A 455 -8.45 -20.20 -21.77
CA SER A 455 -7.87 -20.04 -20.43
C SER A 455 -6.97 -18.81 -20.28
N THR A 456 -6.63 -18.14 -21.39
CA THR A 456 -5.80 -16.93 -21.41
C THR A 456 -6.59 -15.64 -21.21
N LYS A 457 -7.92 -15.66 -21.40
CA LYS A 457 -8.75 -14.43 -21.39
C LYS A 457 -9.72 -14.34 -20.22
N LYS A 458 -9.97 -15.44 -19.49
CA LYS A 458 -10.87 -15.46 -18.33
C LYS A 458 -10.33 -16.40 -17.25
N ARG A 459 -10.59 -16.02 -15.99
CA ARG A 459 -10.49 -16.89 -14.81
C ARG A 459 -11.45 -18.06 -15.01
N THR A 460 -10.93 -19.14 -15.56
CA THR A 460 -11.69 -20.27 -16.13
C THR A 460 -11.76 -21.46 -15.18
N TYR A 461 -10.99 -21.43 -14.10
CA TYR A 461 -10.94 -22.55 -13.16
C TYR A 461 -12.06 -22.45 -12.12
N PRO A 462 -12.77 -23.56 -11.83
CA PRO A 462 -13.61 -23.66 -10.65
C PRO A 462 -12.77 -23.31 -9.42
N ARG A 463 -13.30 -22.50 -8.50
CA ARG A 463 -12.73 -22.47 -7.16
C ARG A 463 -13.08 -23.81 -6.54
N PHE A 464 -12.17 -24.78 -6.63
CA PHE A 464 -12.34 -26.01 -5.87
C PHE A 464 -12.44 -25.59 -4.40
N LYS A 465 -13.57 -25.93 -3.78
CA LYS A 465 -13.78 -25.67 -2.35
C LYS A 465 -12.86 -26.55 -1.51
N ASP A 466 -12.51 -27.70 -2.07
CA ASP A 466 -11.70 -28.76 -1.49
C ASP A 466 -10.50 -29.07 -2.39
N ASN A 467 -9.48 -29.72 -1.84
CA ASN A 467 -8.28 -30.10 -2.59
C ASN A 467 -8.64 -31.06 -3.73
N GLN A 468 -8.14 -30.83 -4.94
CA GLN A 468 -8.34 -31.74 -6.07
C GLN A 468 -7.01 -32.36 -6.48
N GLU A 469 -6.85 -33.66 -6.26
CA GLU A 469 -5.62 -34.34 -6.65
C GLU A 469 -5.38 -34.23 -8.16
N GLY A 470 -4.15 -33.88 -8.52
CA GLY A 470 -3.73 -33.74 -9.90
C GLY A 470 -3.62 -35.08 -10.64
N THR A 471 -3.60 -35.01 -11.96
CA THR A 471 -3.50 -36.16 -12.86
C THR A 471 -2.36 -35.96 -13.85
N VAL A 472 -2.12 -36.96 -14.70
CA VAL A 472 -1.15 -36.88 -15.81
C VAL A 472 -1.53 -35.87 -16.91
N LEU A 473 -2.69 -35.22 -16.80
CA LEU A 473 -3.15 -34.15 -17.71
C LEU A 473 -3.32 -32.80 -17.01
N THR A 474 -3.21 -32.77 -15.67
CA THR A 474 -3.33 -31.57 -14.82
C THR A 474 -2.03 -31.39 -14.04
N SER A 475 -2.03 -31.07 -12.74
CA SER A 475 -0.78 -30.95 -11.95
C SER A 475 0.18 -29.89 -12.47
N PHE A 476 -0.37 -28.78 -12.96
CA PHE A 476 0.39 -27.62 -13.43
C PHE A 476 1.16 -27.83 -14.74
N LEU A 477 0.83 -28.83 -15.55
CA LEU A 477 1.55 -29.09 -16.79
C LEU A 477 1.33 -27.97 -17.83
N ARG A 478 2.40 -27.57 -18.51
CA ARG A 478 2.36 -26.61 -19.64
C ARG A 478 1.68 -27.19 -20.87
N GLN A 479 1.74 -28.51 -21.04
CA GLN A 479 1.25 -29.23 -22.22
C GLN A 479 0.34 -30.39 -21.81
N LYS A 480 -0.73 -30.61 -22.58
CA LYS A 480 -1.70 -31.70 -22.32
C LYS A 480 -1.15 -33.09 -22.62
N GLY A 481 0.03 -33.15 -23.24
CA GLY A 481 0.74 -34.37 -23.57
C GLY A 481 1.99 -34.04 -24.36
N ILE A 482 2.54 -35.06 -25.03
CA ILE A 482 3.84 -34.95 -25.70
C ILE A 482 3.78 -34.33 -27.10
N LYS A 483 2.59 -34.17 -27.68
CA LYS A 483 2.42 -33.63 -29.03
C LYS A 483 2.94 -32.19 -29.06
N LYS A 484 3.98 -31.92 -29.84
CA LYS A 484 4.74 -30.64 -29.92
C LYS A 484 5.75 -30.38 -28.78
N THR A 485 6.11 -31.41 -28.02
CA THR A 485 7.23 -31.33 -27.08
C THR A 485 8.51 -31.81 -27.77
N PHE A 486 9.65 -31.22 -27.41
CA PHE A 486 10.96 -31.66 -27.90
C PHE A 486 11.33 -33.08 -27.44
N CYS A 487 10.59 -33.64 -26.47
CA CYS A 487 10.79 -35.01 -25.99
C CYS A 487 10.51 -36.04 -27.10
N VAL A 488 9.56 -35.76 -27.99
CA VAL A 488 9.21 -36.67 -29.10
C VAL A 488 10.35 -36.78 -30.10
N ASP A 489 11.08 -35.68 -30.30
CA ASP A 489 12.19 -35.61 -31.25
C ASP A 489 13.35 -36.54 -30.84
N CYS A 490 13.52 -36.78 -29.53
CA CYS A 490 14.57 -37.67 -29.00
C CYS A 490 14.07 -39.07 -28.61
N HIS A 491 12.87 -39.19 -28.04
CA HIS A 491 12.37 -40.45 -27.47
C HIS A 491 11.30 -41.15 -28.30
N GLY A 492 10.84 -40.54 -29.39
CA GLY A 492 9.82 -41.10 -30.27
C GLY A 492 8.59 -41.57 -29.50
N MET A 493 8.20 -42.84 -29.70
CA MET A 493 7.01 -43.45 -29.08
C MET A 493 7.09 -43.52 -27.54
N ASN A 494 8.30 -43.56 -26.98
CA ASN A 494 8.51 -43.66 -25.53
C ASN A 494 8.38 -42.34 -24.78
N ALA A 495 8.31 -41.22 -25.52
CA ALA A 495 8.18 -39.90 -24.92
C ALA A 495 6.97 -39.80 -23.98
N LEU A 496 5.85 -40.46 -24.32
CA LEU A 496 4.62 -40.38 -23.52
C LEU A 496 4.80 -41.02 -22.14
N LEU A 497 5.42 -42.20 -22.09
CA LEU A 497 5.67 -42.91 -20.83
C LEU A 497 6.66 -42.12 -19.97
N LYS A 498 7.78 -41.70 -20.55
CA LYS A 498 8.81 -40.91 -19.85
C LYS A 498 8.27 -39.57 -19.35
N TYR A 499 7.37 -38.92 -20.09
CA TYR A 499 6.73 -37.68 -19.66
C TYR A 499 5.76 -37.89 -18.49
N LYS A 500 4.90 -38.92 -18.57
CA LYS A 500 3.88 -39.19 -17.54
C LYS A 500 4.48 -39.64 -16.21
N TYR A 501 5.55 -40.42 -16.27
CA TYR A 501 6.16 -41.05 -15.10
C TYR A 501 7.55 -40.49 -14.79
N TYR A 502 7.85 -39.27 -15.24
CA TYR A 502 9.19 -38.68 -15.18
C TYR A 502 9.85 -38.75 -13.79
N HIS A 503 9.04 -38.66 -12.73
CA HIS A 503 9.49 -38.68 -11.33
C HIS A 503 9.46 -40.09 -10.68
N ASP A 504 8.98 -41.12 -11.39
CA ASP A 504 8.85 -42.48 -10.88
C ASP A 504 10.09 -43.32 -11.21
N LYS A 505 10.77 -43.82 -10.19
CA LYS A 505 11.98 -44.65 -10.32
C LYS A 505 11.70 -45.94 -11.09
N SER A 506 10.65 -46.66 -10.69
CA SER A 506 10.34 -48.00 -11.18
C SER A 506 9.84 -48.01 -12.62
N LEU A 507 9.10 -46.97 -13.00
CA LEU A 507 8.46 -46.90 -14.33
C LEU A 507 9.34 -46.25 -15.41
N VAL A 508 10.37 -45.47 -15.02
CA VAL A 508 11.23 -44.75 -15.98
C VAL A 508 12.70 -45.14 -15.91
N LYS A 509 13.25 -45.53 -14.75
CA LYS A 509 14.68 -45.86 -14.59
C LYS A 509 14.97 -47.37 -14.56
N GLU A 510 14.06 -48.21 -14.06
CA GLU A 510 14.29 -49.67 -13.94
C GLU A 510 13.79 -50.49 -15.13
N LYS A 511 12.89 -49.92 -15.95
CA LYS A 511 12.62 -50.47 -17.28
C LYS A 511 13.75 -50.03 -18.19
N ASP A 512 14.86 -50.78 -18.12
CA ASP A 512 15.96 -50.76 -19.07
C ASP A 512 15.41 -51.08 -20.45
N ILE A 513 14.87 -50.06 -21.10
CA ILE A 513 14.64 -50.14 -22.53
C ILE A 513 15.82 -49.43 -23.17
N ASP A 514 16.87 -50.23 -23.32
CA ASP A 514 18.04 -49.96 -24.13
C ASP A 514 17.59 -49.92 -25.60
N TYR A 515 17.77 -48.78 -26.26
CA TYR A 515 17.36 -48.56 -27.65
C TYR A 515 18.53 -48.08 -28.52
N ILE A 516 19.76 -48.18 -28.02
CA ILE A 516 20.96 -48.09 -28.85
C ILE A 516 21.50 -49.53 -29.00
N GLN A 517 20.67 -50.40 -29.58
CA GLN A 517 21.13 -51.49 -30.42
C GLN A 517 20.51 -51.33 -31.80
#